data_AF-A0A397UNE1-F1
#
_entry.id   AF-A0A397UNE1-F1
#
_cell.length_a   1.000
_cell.length_b   1.000
_cell.length_c   1.000
_cell.angle_alpha   90.00
_cell.angle_beta   90.00
_cell.angle_gamma   90.00
#
_symmetry.space_group_name_H-M   'P 1'
#
loop_
_entity.id
_entity.type
_entity.pdbx_description
1 polymer ?
#
loop_
_entity_poly.entity_id
_entity_poly.type
_entity_poly.pdbx_seq_one_letter_code
_entity_poly.pdbx_strand_id
1 'polypeptide(L)'
;MDRILCLSSIMYCNEVKPEFVTCSEKVWNKIRPRLLVPKMLPSVVHLIIIEYNMLLNDKQLLDTKWHENWAKWSTLSTDEDKSIFDCAQEVTKNFFTYLTSVSFDEDKKLDEDTFVHRYCHRLLEEIFSKDDFTLIWANGESESSKERRILDGKNHGRKPDFRILSKIDDVNTEFLFGEIKPPNNSTSINKSIVKLAEFTKGSLDLIIYSYGYVDGLETFGVLIHGSEIKIFSMDLAFDGLYRFNQLSKILLPTENANFLNIITVISTFYSLLERIRSTIVTMNSSQPSSSGHLYCRKSNSSPKKIRIPIVRA
;
A
#
# COMPACT_ATOMS: atom_id res chain seq x y z
N MET A 1 -17.17 -12.60 -27.97
CA MET A 1 -15.94 -12.76 -27.16
C MET A 1 -15.26 -11.40 -27.11
N ASP A 2 -15.14 -10.81 -25.92
CA ASP A 2 -14.36 -9.59 -25.73
C ASP A 2 -12.86 -9.96 -25.61
N ARG A 3 -11.95 -9.12 -26.13
CA ARG A 3 -10.51 -9.43 -26.20
C ARG A 3 -9.72 -8.39 -25.42
N ILE A 4 -8.82 -8.80 -24.54
CA ILE A 4 -7.89 -7.88 -23.87
C ILE A 4 -6.51 -8.06 -24.51
N LEU A 5 -5.93 -6.98 -25.06
CA LEU A 5 -4.54 -6.95 -25.51
C LEU A 5 -3.70 -6.37 -24.38
N CYS A 6 -2.71 -7.10 -23.86
CA CYS A 6 -1.79 -6.54 -22.88
C CYS A 6 -0.35 -6.57 -23.38
N LEU A 7 0.40 -5.51 -23.06
CA LEU A 7 1.85 -5.43 -23.20
C LEU A 7 2.45 -5.95 -21.89
N SER A 8 3.11 -7.10 -21.94
CA SER A 8 3.60 -7.84 -20.75
C SER A 8 2.45 -8.48 -19.97
N SER A 9 2.73 -9.45 -19.09
CA SER A 9 1.66 -10.09 -18.32
C SER A 9 1.04 -9.16 -17.26
N ILE A 10 1.53 -7.94 -17.09
CA ILE A 10 0.97 -6.94 -16.15
C ILE A 10 0.26 -5.83 -16.92
N MET A 11 -1.00 -5.59 -16.60
CA MET A 11 -1.80 -4.46 -17.07
C MET A 11 -1.86 -3.40 -15.98
N TYR A 12 -1.29 -2.21 -16.22
CA TYR A 12 -1.49 -1.07 -15.34
C TYR A 12 -2.91 -0.51 -15.52
N CYS A 13 -3.68 -0.49 -14.44
CA CYS A 13 -5.06 -0.02 -14.41
C CYS A 13 -5.15 1.21 -13.51
N ASN A 14 -5.52 2.34 -14.10
CA ASN A 14 -5.91 3.53 -13.36
C ASN A 14 -7.42 3.80 -13.56
N GLU A 15 -7.88 5.01 -13.27
CA GLU A 15 -9.29 5.37 -13.45
C GLU A 15 -9.74 5.32 -14.92
N VAL A 16 -8.81 5.42 -15.87
CA VAL A 16 -9.08 5.45 -17.30
C VAL A 16 -8.85 4.08 -17.89
N LYS A 17 -9.81 3.62 -18.69
CA LYS A 17 -9.65 2.38 -19.47
C LYS A 17 -8.48 2.54 -20.45
N PRO A 18 -7.47 1.65 -20.42
CA PRO A 18 -6.40 1.72 -21.39
C PRO A 18 -6.91 1.48 -22.81
N GLU A 19 -6.46 2.28 -23.77
CA GLU A 19 -6.94 2.24 -25.17
C GLU A 19 -6.73 0.87 -25.84
N PHE A 20 -5.73 0.11 -25.39
CA PHE A 20 -5.45 -1.24 -25.90
C PHE A 20 -6.43 -2.31 -25.39
N VAL A 21 -7.29 -2.00 -24.41
CA VAL A 21 -8.29 -2.95 -23.88
C VAL A 21 -9.58 -2.88 -24.69
N THR A 22 -9.85 -3.92 -25.48
CA THR A 22 -11.08 -4.00 -26.31
C THR A 22 -12.18 -4.84 -25.64
N CYS A 23 -12.93 -4.22 -24.72
CA CYS A 23 -14.14 -4.80 -24.13
C CYS A 23 -15.29 -3.78 -24.08
N SER A 24 -16.53 -4.25 -23.88
CA SER A 24 -17.66 -3.34 -23.63
C SER A 24 -17.50 -2.58 -22.31
N GLU A 25 -18.13 -1.41 -22.20
CA GLU A 25 -18.11 -0.60 -20.96
C GLU A 25 -18.72 -1.35 -19.77
N LYS A 26 -19.76 -2.17 -20.03
CA LYS A 26 -20.36 -3.06 -19.03
C LYS A 26 -19.34 -4.07 -18.49
N VAL A 27 -18.53 -4.65 -19.36
CA VAL A 27 -17.46 -5.57 -18.96
C VAL A 27 -16.37 -4.82 -18.21
N TRP A 28 -15.94 -3.65 -18.71
CA TRP A 28 -14.95 -2.80 -18.05
C TRP A 28 -15.38 -2.42 -16.62
N ASN A 29 -16.63 -1.98 -16.42
CA ASN A 29 -17.14 -1.61 -15.10
C ASN A 29 -17.22 -2.79 -14.13
N LYS A 30 -17.49 -4.02 -14.62
CA LYS A 30 -17.45 -5.23 -13.78
C LYS A 30 -16.03 -5.58 -13.33
N ILE A 31 -15.02 -5.24 -14.14
CA ILE A 31 -13.61 -5.58 -13.91
C ILE A 31 -12.78 -4.39 -13.45
N ARG A 32 -13.39 -3.20 -13.28
CA ARG A 32 -12.70 -2.00 -12.81
C ARG A 32 -12.18 -2.25 -11.39
N PRO A 33 -10.99 -1.72 -11.04
CA PRO A 33 -10.50 -1.83 -9.68
C PRO A 33 -11.52 -1.31 -8.67
N ARG A 34 -11.74 -2.09 -7.61
CA ARG A 34 -12.46 -1.59 -6.44
C ARG A 34 -11.52 -0.65 -5.71
N LEU A 35 -11.78 0.66 -5.83
CA LEU A 35 -11.02 1.68 -5.11
C LEU A 35 -11.06 1.41 -3.60
N LEU A 36 -10.04 1.89 -2.88
CA LEU A 36 -10.09 1.86 -1.42
C LEU A 36 -11.14 2.86 -0.95
N VAL A 37 -12.13 2.38 -0.22
CA VAL A 37 -13.06 3.25 0.52
C VAL A 37 -12.38 3.56 1.86
N PRO A 38 -12.08 4.83 2.18
CA PRO A 38 -11.41 5.18 3.44
C PRO A 38 -12.22 4.74 4.66
N LYS A 39 -11.56 4.23 5.69
CA LYS A 39 -12.20 3.71 6.90
C LYS A 39 -12.75 4.88 7.71
N MET A 40 -14.00 4.80 8.13
CA MET A 40 -14.55 5.78 9.05
C MET A 40 -13.80 5.70 10.38
N LEU A 41 -13.03 6.73 10.72
CA LEU A 41 -12.34 6.80 12.00
C LEU A 41 -13.33 7.14 13.12
N PRO A 42 -13.05 6.76 14.37
CA PRO A 42 -13.86 7.17 15.51
C PRO A 42 -14.05 8.70 15.56
N SER A 43 -15.23 9.17 15.94
CA SER A 43 -15.51 10.62 16.02
C SER A 43 -14.52 11.33 16.95
N VAL A 44 -14.10 10.68 18.04
CA VAL A 44 -13.11 11.23 18.97
C VAL A 44 -11.77 11.50 18.29
N VAL A 45 -11.35 10.65 17.34
CA VAL A 45 -10.10 10.81 16.59
C VAL A 45 -10.16 12.04 15.68
N HIS A 46 -11.30 12.26 15.02
CA HIS A 46 -11.51 13.48 14.23
C HIS A 46 -11.42 14.72 15.10
N LEU A 47 -12.08 14.72 16.27
CA LEU A 47 -12.11 15.86 17.17
C LEU A 47 -10.71 16.23 17.70
N ILE A 48 -9.91 15.25 18.13
CA ILE A 48 -8.54 15.55 18.62
C ILE A 48 -7.63 16.07 17.50
N ILE A 49 -7.76 15.57 16.27
CA ILE A 49 -6.95 16.03 15.13
C ILE A 49 -7.31 17.47 14.77
N ILE A 50 -8.60 17.81 14.76
CA ILE A 50 -9.06 19.19 14.53
C ILE A 50 -8.54 20.11 15.64
N GLU A 51 -8.57 19.65 16.89
CA GLU A 51 -8.03 20.39 18.03
C GLU A 51 -6.54 20.67 17.88
N TYR A 52 -5.75 19.66 17.49
CA TYR A 52 -4.31 19.85 17.21
C TYR A 52 -4.07 20.82 16.07
N ASN A 53 -4.86 20.74 14.99
CA ASN A 53 -4.74 21.65 13.86
C ASN A 53 -4.89 23.13 14.27
N MET A 54 -5.82 23.42 15.17
CA MET A 54 -6.02 24.79 15.68
C MET A 54 -4.85 25.29 16.54
N LEU A 55 -4.05 24.39 17.10
CA LEU A 55 -2.97 24.67 18.03
C LEU A 55 -1.57 24.55 17.42
N LEU A 56 -1.44 24.29 16.10
CA LEU A 56 -0.14 24.10 15.44
C LEU A 56 0.84 25.26 15.62
N ASN A 57 0.34 26.48 15.85
CA ASN A 57 1.18 27.67 16.05
C ASN A 57 1.59 27.89 17.53
N ASP A 58 1.00 27.18 18.48
CA ASP A 58 1.31 27.25 19.91
C ASP A 58 1.78 25.89 20.40
N LYS A 59 3.10 25.67 20.32
CA LYS A 59 3.72 24.38 20.65
C LYS A 59 3.46 23.95 22.10
N GLN A 60 3.48 24.90 23.05
CA GLN A 60 3.28 24.58 24.46
C GLN A 60 1.84 24.11 24.69
N LEU A 61 0.86 24.85 24.16
CA LEU A 61 -0.54 24.49 24.29
C LEU A 61 -0.89 23.21 23.53
N LEU A 62 -0.27 22.98 22.36
CA LEU A 62 -0.39 21.75 21.59
C LEU A 62 0.13 20.54 22.38
N ASP A 63 1.32 20.64 22.96
CA ASP A 63 1.91 19.57 23.77
C ASP A 63 1.05 19.27 25.01
N THR A 64 0.57 20.30 25.72
CA THR A 64 -0.37 20.11 26.85
C THR A 64 -1.64 19.41 26.38
N LYS A 65 -2.24 19.87 25.26
CA LYS A 65 -3.49 19.30 24.77
C LYS A 65 -3.34 17.86 24.29
N TRP A 66 -2.21 17.52 23.69
CA TRP A 66 -1.89 16.14 23.30
C TRP A 66 -1.90 15.20 24.51
N HIS A 67 -1.28 15.61 25.63
CA HIS A 67 -1.30 14.84 26.88
C HIS A 67 -2.72 14.70 27.47
N GLU A 68 -3.49 15.80 27.53
CA GLU A 68 -4.87 15.79 28.05
C GLU A 68 -5.77 14.84 27.25
N ASN A 69 -5.59 14.80 25.93
CA ASN A 69 -6.42 14.00 25.05
C ASN A 69 -6.31 12.49 25.31
N TRP A 70 -5.21 11.99 25.89
CA TRP A 70 -5.10 10.58 26.30
C TRP A 70 -6.20 10.13 27.28
N ALA A 71 -6.78 11.05 28.07
CA ALA A 71 -7.92 10.72 28.93
C ALA A 71 -9.14 10.21 28.13
N LYS A 72 -9.28 10.65 26.87
CA LYS A 72 -10.37 10.23 25.96
C LYS A 72 -10.26 8.75 25.56
N TRP A 73 -9.09 8.12 25.69
CA TRP A 73 -8.87 6.70 25.41
C TRP A 73 -9.82 5.80 26.20
N SER A 74 -10.03 6.12 27.48
CA SER A 74 -10.90 5.37 28.38
C SER A 74 -12.38 5.40 27.98
N THR A 75 -12.79 6.36 27.14
CA THR A 75 -14.18 6.52 26.69
C THR A 75 -14.53 5.65 25.49
N LEU A 76 -13.53 5.05 24.85
CA LEU A 76 -13.69 4.20 23.67
C LEU A 76 -14.17 2.80 24.08
N SER A 77 -15.17 2.30 23.36
CA SER A 77 -15.85 1.05 23.71
C SER A 77 -15.23 -0.20 23.10
N THR A 78 -14.53 -0.08 21.97
CA THR A 78 -13.94 -1.22 21.26
C THR A 78 -12.41 -1.15 21.26
N ASP A 79 -11.75 -2.31 21.24
CA ASP A 79 -10.29 -2.39 21.16
C ASP A 79 -9.78 -1.89 19.80
N GLU A 80 -10.58 -2.02 18.75
CA GLU A 80 -10.30 -1.44 17.44
C GLU A 80 -10.26 0.09 17.50
N ASP A 81 -11.27 0.73 18.10
CA ASP A 81 -11.31 2.19 18.23
C ASP A 81 -10.14 2.71 19.07
N LYS A 82 -9.79 1.99 20.15
CA LYS A 82 -8.62 2.29 20.99
C LYS A 82 -7.32 2.20 20.21
N SER A 83 -7.13 1.13 19.42
CA SER A 83 -5.95 0.96 18.56
C SER A 83 -5.84 2.07 17.51
N ILE A 84 -6.96 2.48 16.91
CA ILE A 84 -7.00 3.61 15.96
C ILE A 84 -6.68 4.92 16.67
N PHE A 85 -7.18 5.12 17.89
CA PHE A 85 -6.88 6.30 18.69
C PHE A 85 -5.40 6.38 19.06
N ASP A 86 -4.80 5.28 19.52
CA ASP A 86 -3.37 5.20 19.86
C ASP A 86 -2.51 5.54 18.64
N CYS A 87 -2.81 4.91 17.50
CA CYS A 87 -2.18 5.22 16.23
C CYS A 87 -2.32 6.71 15.89
N ALA A 88 -3.51 7.28 15.99
CA ALA A 88 -3.73 8.69 15.64
C ALA A 88 -2.94 9.64 16.56
N GLN A 89 -2.88 9.35 17.87
CA GLN A 89 -2.12 10.14 18.83
C GLN A 89 -0.62 10.12 18.53
N GLU A 90 -0.07 8.94 18.29
CA GLU A 90 1.36 8.74 18.05
C GLU A 90 1.80 9.30 16.70
N VAL A 91 1.00 9.07 15.66
CA VAL A 91 1.25 9.61 14.33
C VAL A 91 1.16 11.13 14.36
N THR A 92 0.09 11.72 14.87
CA THR A 92 -0.05 13.19 14.88
C THR A 92 1.07 13.88 15.66
N LYS A 93 1.49 13.33 16.81
CA LYS A 93 2.64 13.84 17.56
C LYS A 93 3.91 13.89 16.74
N ASN A 94 4.21 12.82 16.02
CA ASN A 94 5.37 12.78 15.14
C ASN A 94 5.29 13.90 14.09
N PHE A 95 4.13 14.08 13.44
CA PHE A 95 3.95 15.12 12.43
C PHE A 95 4.12 16.53 12.99
N PHE A 96 3.38 16.91 14.05
CA PHE A 96 3.51 18.28 14.55
C PHE A 96 4.84 18.55 15.24
N THR A 97 5.54 17.53 15.78
CA THR A 97 6.91 17.70 16.28
C THR A 97 7.84 18.20 15.16
N TYR A 98 7.69 17.68 13.94
CA TYR A 98 8.52 18.08 12.79
C TYR A 98 8.00 19.30 12.04
N LEU A 99 6.68 19.45 11.91
CA LEU A 99 6.07 20.61 11.28
C LEU A 99 6.31 21.90 12.09
N THR A 100 6.37 21.82 13.42
CA THR A 100 6.63 22.98 14.29
C THR A 100 8.12 23.25 14.53
N SER A 101 9.01 22.29 14.26
CA SER A 101 10.45 22.43 14.54
C SER A 101 11.29 22.89 13.35
N VAL A 102 10.73 22.96 12.14
CA VAL A 102 11.49 23.24 10.94
C VAL A 102 10.78 24.31 10.12
N SER A 103 11.31 25.54 10.12
CA SER A 103 11.17 26.41 8.95
C SER A 103 11.77 25.62 7.79
N PHE A 104 10.95 25.18 6.84
CA PHE A 104 11.42 24.49 5.65
C PHE A 104 12.43 25.41 4.96
N ASP A 105 13.72 25.10 5.11
CA ASP A 105 14.78 25.81 4.41
C ASP A 105 14.70 25.30 2.97
N GLU A 106 13.98 26.02 2.11
CA GLU A 106 13.70 25.63 0.72
C GLU A 106 14.99 25.27 -0.05
N ASP A 107 16.13 25.82 0.38
CA ASP A 107 17.46 25.59 -0.21
C ASP A 107 18.10 24.26 0.23
N LYS A 108 17.64 23.62 1.30
CA LYS A 108 18.15 22.32 1.75
C LYS A 108 17.27 21.19 1.22
N LYS A 109 17.79 20.48 0.21
CA LYS A 109 17.23 19.20 -0.23
C LYS A 109 17.10 18.26 0.97
N LEU A 110 15.85 17.91 1.30
CA LEU A 110 15.56 16.86 2.27
C LEU A 110 16.05 15.53 1.70
N ASP A 111 17.01 14.90 2.36
CA ASP A 111 17.47 13.56 2.00
C ASP A 111 16.40 12.50 2.32
N GLU A 112 16.55 11.31 1.73
CA GLU A 112 15.56 10.23 1.82
C GLU A 112 15.39 9.72 3.25
N ASP A 113 16.48 9.60 4.02
CA ASP A 113 16.46 9.08 5.39
C ASP A 113 15.72 10.03 6.34
N THR A 114 16.05 11.32 6.26
CA THR A 114 15.35 12.36 7.01
C THR A 114 13.86 12.40 6.64
N PHE A 115 13.51 12.28 5.36
CA PHE A 115 12.10 12.25 4.92
C PHE A 115 11.35 11.03 5.49
N VAL A 116 11.96 9.85 5.47
CA VAL A 116 11.39 8.62 6.04
C VAL A 116 11.14 8.79 7.52
N HIS A 117 12.15 9.22 8.29
CA HIS A 117 12.03 9.38 9.73
C HIS A 117 10.96 10.40 10.13
N ARG A 118 10.87 11.52 9.40
CA ARG A 118 9.92 12.58 9.73
C ARG A 118 8.47 12.25 9.41
N TYR A 119 8.21 11.62 8.27
CA TYR A 119 6.83 11.54 7.75
C TYR A 119 6.32 10.12 7.51
N CYS A 120 7.20 9.12 7.40
CA CYS A 120 6.81 7.77 7.01
C CYS A 120 6.96 6.75 8.13
N HIS A 121 8.06 6.78 8.90
CA HIS A 121 8.42 5.72 9.83
C HIS A 121 7.32 5.47 10.87
N ARG A 122 6.97 6.52 11.65
CA ARG A 122 5.96 6.38 12.71
C ARG A 122 4.57 6.02 12.16
N LEU A 123 4.21 6.60 11.00
CA LEU A 123 2.94 6.29 10.32
C LEU A 123 2.85 4.80 9.93
N LEU A 124 3.89 4.27 9.30
CA LEU A 124 3.89 2.88 8.83
C LEU A 124 4.01 1.90 10.00
N GLU A 125 4.81 2.22 11.01
CA GLU A 125 4.97 1.41 12.22
C GLU A 125 3.65 1.29 12.99
N GLU A 126 2.99 2.41 13.30
CA GLU A 126 1.75 2.40 14.09
C GLU A 126 0.59 1.69 13.40
N ILE A 127 0.58 1.63 12.07
CA ILE A 127 -0.48 0.98 11.30
C ILE A 127 -0.16 -0.50 11.06
N PHE A 128 1.07 -0.84 10.68
CA PHE A 128 1.41 -2.17 10.16
C PHE A 128 2.25 -3.03 11.11
N SER A 129 2.79 -2.50 12.19
CA SER A 129 3.42 -3.31 13.24
C SER A 129 2.36 -3.76 14.25
N LYS A 130 1.53 -4.74 13.86
CA LYS A 130 0.47 -5.33 14.67
C LYS A 130 0.75 -6.82 14.89
N ASP A 131 0.04 -7.48 15.79
CA ASP A 131 0.32 -8.91 16.10
C ASP A 131 0.26 -9.83 14.88
N ASP A 132 -0.57 -9.46 13.90
CA ASP A 132 -0.79 -10.18 12.64
C ASP A 132 0.14 -9.73 11.49
N PHE A 133 0.96 -8.69 11.69
CA PHE A 133 1.79 -8.09 10.66
C PHE A 133 3.17 -7.64 11.14
N THR A 134 4.19 -7.85 10.31
CA THR A 134 5.55 -7.38 10.59
C THR A 134 6.01 -6.41 9.51
N LEU A 135 6.33 -5.17 9.91
CA LEU A 135 7.01 -4.18 9.08
C LEU A 135 8.52 -4.49 9.04
N ILE A 136 9.07 -4.63 7.83
CA ILE A 136 10.49 -4.83 7.59
C ILE A 136 11.01 -3.72 6.68
N TRP A 137 11.96 -2.94 7.16
CA TRP A 137 12.69 -1.92 6.39
C TRP A 137 13.69 -2.54 5.40
N ALA A 138 14.48 -1.73 4.69
CA ALA A 138 15.38 -2.08 3.57
C ALA A 138 16.58 -3.01 3.92
N ASN A 139 16.41 -3.98 4.82
CA ASN A 139 17.46 -4.84 5.36
C ASN A 139 17.77 -6.08 4.51
N GLY A 140 16.94 -6.41 3.51
CA GLY A 140 17.14 -7.62 2.71
C GLY A 140 16.36 -7.63 1.40
N GLU A 141 16.81 -8.48 0.48
CA GLU A 141 16.09 -8.77 -0.77
C GLU A 141 14.69 -9.33 -0.45
N SER A 142 13.69 -8.96 -1.24
CA SER A 142 12.38 -9.62 -1.18
C SER A 142 12.50 -11.07 -1.63
N GLU A 143 11.78 -11.99 -0.97
CA GLU A 143 11.76 -13.41 -1.36
C GLU A 143 11.30 -13.56 -2.81
N SER A 144 10.23 -12.86 -3.18
CA SER A 144 9.73 -12.85 -4.55
C SER A 144 10.78 -12.42 -5.58
N SER A 145 11.72 -11.54 -5.18
CA SER A 145 12.79 -11.11 -6.06
C SER A 145 14.01 -12.04 -6.05
N LYS A 146 14.26 -12.77 -4.96
CA LYS A 146 15.33 -13.77 -4.88
C LYS A 146 15.07 -14.90 -5.86
N GLU A 147 13.84 -15.38 -5.93
CA GLU A 147 13.47 -16.45 -6.86
C GLU A 147 13.65 -16.05 -8.33
N ARG A 148 13.38 -14.78 -8.65
CA ARG A 148 13.52 -14.26 -10.01
C ARG A 148 14.97 -14.00 -10.45
N ARG A 149 15.92 -13.84 -9.52
CA ARG A 149 17.30 -13.43 -9.91
C ARG A 149 17.97 -14.44 -10.84
N ILE A 150 17.69 -15.73 -10.68
CA ILE A 150 18.20 -16.81 -11.54
C ILE A 150 17.64 -16.66 -12.96
N LEU A 151 16.33 -16.38 -13.09
CA LEU A 151 15.66 -16.18 -14.37
C LEU A 151 16.10 -14.88 -15.07
N ASP A 152 16.41 -13.85 -14.29
CA ASP A 152 16.85 -12.54 -14.78
C ASP A 152 18.36 -12.47 -15.05
N GLY A 153 19.12 -13.55 -14.79
CA GLY A 153 20.58 -13.57 -14.92
C GLY A 153 21.30 -12.62 -13.95
N LYS A 154 20.72 -12.36 -12.78
CA LYS A 154 21.24 -11.45 -11.76
C LYS A 154 21.77 -12.20 -10.54
N ASN A 155 22.86 -11.68 -9.96
CA ASN A 155 23.46 -12.23 -8.74
C ASN A 155 22.68 -11.86 -7.47
N HIS A 156 21.91 -10.77 -7.52
CA HIS A 156 21.17 -10.22 -6.39
C HIS A 156 19.71 -9.93 -6.77
N GLY A 157 18.80 -10.23 -5.85
CA GLY A 157 17.43 -9.75 -5.89
C GLY A 157 17.33 -8.24 -5.60
N ARG A 158 16.17 -7.66 -5.86
CA ARG A 158 15.84 -6.27 -5.57
C ARG A 158 15.37 -6.14 -4.12
N LYS A 159 15.66 -4.99 -3.52
CA LYS A 159 15.20 -4.62 -2.16
C LYS A 159 14.11 -3.56 -2.27
N PRO A 160 12.93 -3.75 -1.66
CA PRO A 160 11.99 -2.65 -1.43
C PRO A 160 12.50 -1.75 -0.29
N ASP A 161 11.99 -0.52 -0.21
CA ASP A 161 12.35 0.40 0.88
C ASP A 161 11.71 -0.05 2.21
N PHE A 162 10.51 -0.64 2.13
CA PHE A 162 9.91 -1.44 3.20
C PHE A 162 8.98 -2.53 2.65
N ARG A 163 8.60 -3.49 3.49
CA ARG A 163 7.62 -4.54 3.18
C ARG A 163 6.84 -4.96 4.42
N ILE A 164 5.60 -5.41 4.24
CA ILE A 164 4.77 -5.97 5.31
C ILE A 164 4.60 -7.46 5.07
N LEU A 165 4.87 -8.24 6.11
CA LEU A 165 4.73 -9.68 6.12
C LEU A 165 3.59 -10.07 7.06
N SER A 166 2.91 -11.17 6.75
CA SER A 166 2.00 -11.85 7.66
C SER A 166 2.31 -13.33 7.68
N LYS A 167 1.97 -14.03 8.77
CA LYS A 167 2.18 -15.47 8.89
C LYS A 167 0.99 -16.23 8.30
N ILE A 168 1.28 -17.14 7.38
CA ILE A 168 0.34 -18.13 6.86
C ILE A 168 0.96 -19.50 7.10
N ASP A 169 0.29 -20.35 7.88
CA ASP A 169 0.81 -21.67 8.27
C ASP A 169 2.25 -21.61 8.81
N ASP A 170 2.51 -20.65 9.71
CA ASP A 170 3.83 -20.34 10.30
C ASP A 170 4.91 -19.83 9.33
N VAL A 171 4.57 -19.62 8.05
CA VAL A 171 5.47 -19.06 7.04
C VAL A 171 5.21 -17.56 6.85
N ASN A 172 6.29 -16.76 6.95
CA ASN A 172 6.21 -15.33 6.69
C ASN A 172 6.02 -15.07 5.18
N THR A 173 4.87 -14.53 4.82
CA THR A 173 4.49 -14.22 3.44
C THR A 173 4.45 -12.69 3.24
N GLU A 174 5.08 -12.21 2.17
CA GLU A 174 5.15 -10.76 1.85
C GLU A 174 3.86 -10.28 1.17
N PHE A 175 3.03 -9.45 1.80
CA PHE A 175 1.77 -8.97 1.21
C PHE A 175 1.83 -7.56 0.65
N LEU A 176 2.68 -6.70 1.23
CA LEU A 176 2.78 -5.30 0.83
C LEU A 176 4.24 -4.90 0.62
N PHE A 177 4.48 -4.11 -0.42
CA PHE A 177 5.78 -3.55 -0.73
C PHE A 177 5.73 -2.03 -0.81
N GLY A 178 6.79 -1.39 -0.35
CA GLY A 178 6.90 0.05 -0.25
C GLY A 178 8.09 0.63 -1.00
N GLU A 179 7.87 1.74 -1.70
CA GLU A 179 8.92 2.62 -2.23
C GLU A 179 8.69 4.04 -1.74
N ILE A 180 9.75 4.68 -1.23
CA ILE A 180 9.71 6.03 -0.67
C ILE A 180 10.73 6.88 -1.43
N LYS A 181 10.31 8.02 -1.94
CA LYS A 181 11.16 8.96 -2.67
C LYS A 181 10.89 10.39 -2.19
N PRO A 182 11.91 11.18 -1.84
CA PRO A 182 11.70 12.56 -1.40
C PRO A 182 11.19 13.45 -2.54
N PRO A 183 10.63 14.66 -2.26
CA PRO A 183 9.96 15.51 -3.24
C PRO A 183 10.76 15.85 -4.51
N ASN A 184 12.09 15.88 -4.41
CA ASN A 184 12.99 16.37 -5.46
C ASN A 184 13.48 15.29 -6.45
N ASN A 185 12.84 14.11 -6.51
CA ASN A 185 13.30 12.96 -7.31
C ASN A 185 12.33 12.57 -8.46
N SER A 186 11.98 13.54 -9.31
CA SER A 186 10.93 13.39 -10.35
C SER A 186 11.22 12.33 -11.43
N THR A 187 12.48 12.02 -11.72
CA THR A 187 12.85 11.01 -12.74
C THR A 187 12.70 9.55 -12.25
N SER A 188 12.32 9.34 -10.98
CA SER A 188 12.25 8.02 -10.35
C SER A 188 10.85 7.39 -10.27
N ILE A 189 9.77 8.18 -10.38
CA ILE A 189 8.40 7.72 -10.09
C ILE A 189 8.01 6.51 -10.95
N ASN A 190 8.14 6.59 -12.26
CA ASN A 190 7.77 5.49 -13.16
C ASN A 190 8.62 4.23 -12.90
N LYS A 191 9.90 4.40 -12.53
CA LYS A 191 10.78 3.28 -12.17
C LYS A 191 10.32 2.61 -10.87
N SER A 192 9.88 3.40 -9.89
CA SER A 192 9.32 2.88 -8.63
C SER A 192 7.98 2.18 -8.85
N ILE A 193 7.10 2.69 -9.71
CA ILE A 193 5.83 2.02 -10.08
C ILE A 193 6.12 0.66 -10.73
N VAL A 194 7.04 0.60 -11.69
CA VAL A 194 7.44 -0.67 -12.33
C VAL A 194 8.04 -1.64 -11.30
N LYS A 195 8.91 -1.14 -10.41
CA LYS A 195 9.51 -1.94 -9.33
C LYS A 195 8.45 -2.53 -8.40
N LEU A 196 7.46 -1.74 -7.98
CA LEU A 196 6.34 -2.20 -7.15
C LEU A 196 5.47 -3.23 -7.88
N ALA A 197 5.19 -3.02 -9.17
CA ALA A 197 4.44 -3.98 -9.98
C ALA A 197 5.17 -5.34 -10.06
N GLU A 198 6.49 -5.33 -10.22
CA GLU A 198 7.28 -6.56 -10.22
C GLU A 198 7.29 -7.27 -8.87
N PHE A 199 7.43 -6.54 -7.76
CA PHE A 199 7.38 -7.14 -6.41
C PHE A 199 6.01 -7.76 -6.12
N THR A 200 4.94 -7.00 -6.35
CA THR A 200 3.56 -7.45 -6.08
C THR A 200 3.18 -8.65 -6.95
N LYS A 201 3.49 -8.63 -8.25
CA LYS A 201 3.32 -9.81 -9.12
C LYS A 201 4.09 -11.01 -8.57
N GLY A 202 5.34 -10.79 -8.20
CA GLY A 202 6.21 -11.84 -7.69
C GLY A 202 5.68 -12.53 -6.44
N SER A 203 5.25 -11.73 -5.48
CA SER A 203 4.64 -12.25 -4.26
C SER A 203 3.35 -13.00 -4.59
N LEU A 204 2.52 -12.45 -5.49
CA LEU A 204 1.29 -13.12 -5.90
C LEU A 204 1.60 -14.49 -6.55
N ASP A 205 2.63 -14.58 -7.38
CA ASP A 205 3.09 -15.84 -7.98
C ASP A 205 3.54 -16.85 -6.92
N LEU A 206 4.31 -16.41 -5.93
CA LEU A 206 4.79 -17.26 -4.84
C LEU A 206 3.64 -17.75 -3.95
N ILE A 207 2.66 -16.88 -3.66
CA ILE A 207 1.46 -17.26 -2.92
C ILE A 207 0.66 -18.31 -3.71
N ILE A 208 0.40 -18.08 -4.99
CA ILE A 208 -0.33 -19.03 -5.85
C ILE A 208 0.43 -20.35 -5.96
N TYR A 209 1.76 -20.31 -6.06
CA TYR A 209 2.58 -21.52 -6.13
C TYR A 209 2.51 -22.34 -4.85
N SER A 210 2.58 -21.67 -3.69
CA SER A 210 2.61 -22.33 -2.37
C SER A 210 1.24 -22.81 -1.90
N TYR A 211 0.18 -22.03 -2.16
CA TYR A 211 -1.15 -22.24 -1.55
C TYR A 211 -2.26 -22.50 -2.58
N GLY A 212 -1.97 -22.36 -3.88
CA GLY A 212 -2.96 -22.38 -4.94
C GLY A 212 -3.65 -21.02 -5.14
N TYR A 213 -4.41 -20.93 -6.24
CA TYR A 213 -5.19 -19.73 -6.54
C TYR A 213 -6.57 -19.80 -5.88
N VAL A 214 -7.00 -18.64 -5.35
CA VAL A 214 -8.34 -18.40 -4.82
C VAL A 214 -8.85 -17.07 -5.37
N ASP A 215 -10.15 -16.96 -5.62
CA ASP A 215 -10.74 -15.71 -6.09
C ASP A 215 -10.61 -14.62 -5.01
N GLY A 216 -10.35 -13.38 -5.43
CA GLY A 216 -10.09 -12.27 -4.51
C GLY A 216 -8.66 -12.19 -3.94
N LEU A 217 -7.73 -13.03 -4.40
CA LEU A 217 -6.32 -12.94 -4.00
C LEU A 217 -5.66 -11.68 -4.55
N GLU A 218 -5.02 -10.89 -3.67
CA GLU A 218 -4.33 -9.65 -4.01
C GLU A 218 -3.00 -9.50 -3.25
N THR A 219 -2.05 -8.77 -3.84
CA THR A 219 -0.88 -8.22 -3.14
C THR A 219 -0.80 -6.71 -3.36
N PHE A 220 -0.05 -5.98 -2.53
CA PHE A 220 -0.21 -4.52 -2.44
C PHE A 220 1.12 -3.76 -2.61
N GLY A 221 1.01 -2.56 -3.17
CA GLY A 221 2.13 -1.64 -3.34
C GLY A 221 1.80 -0.27 -2.77
N VAL A 222 2.75 0.36 -2.09
CA VAL A 222 2.65 1.74 -1.61
C VAL A 222 3.82 2.54 -2.16
N LEU A 223 3.52 3.63 -2.87
CA LEU A 223 4.51 4.60 -3.33
C LEU A 223 4.29 5.92 -2.58
N ILE A 224 5.29 6.36 -1.82
CA ILE A 224 5.31 7.70 -1.23
C ILE A 224 6.35 8.52 -2.00
N HIS A 225 5.90 9.53 -2.75
CA HIS A 225 6.76 10.43 -3.50
C HIS A 225 6.52 11.87 -3.06
N GLY A 226 7.41 12.40 -2.23
CA GLY A 226 7.20 13.67 -1.54
C GLY A 226 5.89 13.65 -0.77
N SER A 227 5.03 14.63 -1.00
CA SER A 227 3.71 14.69 -0.35
C SER A 227 2.65 13.77 -0.98
N GLU A 228 2.95 13.03 -2.06
CA GLU A 228 1.96 12.19 -2.74
C GLU A 228 2.10 10.72 -2.32
N ILE A 229 1.00 10.11 -1.88
CA ILE A 229 0.92 8.67 -1.61
C ILE A 229 0.03 8.03 -2.66
N LYS A 230 0.52 6.98 -3.32
CA LYS A 230 -0.26 6.12 -4.22
C LYS A 230 -0.27 4.70 -3.67
N ILE A 231 -1.46 4.12 -3.61
CA ILE A 231 -1.67 2.75 -3.16
C ILE A 231 -2.14 1.92 -4.35
N PHE A 232 -1.60 0.72 -4.46
CA PHE A 232 -1.87 -0.20 -5.55
C PHE A 232 -2.24 -1.59 -5.03
N SER A 233 -3.04 -2.33 -5.81
CA SER A 233 -3.11 -3.79 -5.70
C SER A 233 -2.66 -4.48 -6.98
N MET A 234 -2.22 -5.71 -6.83
CA MET A 234 -1.99 -6.67 -7.89
C MET A 234 -2.94 -7.83 -7.70
N ASP A 235 -3.73 -8.12 -8.72
CA ASP A 235 -4.57 -9.31 -8.75
C ASP A 235 -4.34 -10.11 -10.04
N LEU A 236 -4.87 -11.33 -10.07
CA LEU A 236 -4.91 -12.19 -11.24
C LEU A 236 -6.35 -12.57 -11.55
N ALA A 237 -7.15 -11.61 -12.03
CA ALA A 237 -8.55 -11.86 -12.41
C ALA A 237 -8.72 -12.55 -13.77
N PHE A 238 -7.68 -12.59 -14.61
CA PHE A 238 -7.71 -13.32 -15.87
C PHE A 238 -6.47 -14.20 -15.99
N ASP A 239 -6.64 -15.35 -16.64
CA ASP A 239 -5.56 -16.31 -16.83
C ASP A 239 -4.32 -15.66 -17.48
N GLY A 240 -3.25 -15.58 -16.68
CA GLY A 240 -1.96 -15.01 -17.05
C GLY A 240 -1.95 -13.51 -17.37
N LEU A 241 -2.97 -12.75 -16.94
CA LEU A 241 -2.99 -11.29 -16.97
C LEU A 241 -3.18 -10.71 -15.58
N TYR A 242 -2.08 -10.23 -15.03
CA TYR A 242 -2.04 -9.55 -13.76
C TYR A 242 -2.54 -8.12 -13.95
N ARG A 243 -3.33 -7.61 -13.01
CA ARG A 243 -3.79 -6.22 -13.03
C ARG A 243 -3.12 -5.45 -11.89
N PHE A 244 -2.32 -4.46 -12.24
CA PHE A 244 -1.71 -3.54 -11.29
C PHE A 244 -2.56 -2.28 -11.18
N ASN A 245 -3.43 -2.27 -10.19
CA ASN A 245 -4.52 -1.33 -10.02
C ASN A 245 -4.12 -0.20 -9.09
N GLN A 246 -4.25 1.06 -9.50
CA GLN A 246 -4.17 2.18 -8.55
C GLN A 246 -5.47 2.27 -7.75
N LEU A 247 -5.38 2.00 -6.45
CA LEU A 247 -6.52 1.94 -5.53
C LEU A 247 -6.85 3.27 -4.87
N SER A 248 -5.82 4.10 -4.63
CA SER A 248 -5.98 5.40 -3.98
C SER A 248 -4.80 6.31 -4.30
N LYS A 249 -5.06 7.61 -4.25
CA LYS A 249 -4.08 8.69 -4.35
C LYS A 249 -4.44 9.76 -3.32
N ILE A 250 -3.56 9.98 -2.35
CA ILE A 250 -3.80 10.90 -1.22
C ILE A 250 -2.57 11.77 -0.96
N LEU A 251 -2.75 12.83 -0.17
CA LEU A 251 -1.69 13.78 0.19
C LEU A 251 -1.23 13.56 1.63
N LEU A 252 0.08 13.43 1.82
CA LEU A 252 0.77 13.42 3.09
C LEU A 252 0.89 14.87 3.61
N PRO A 253 0.63 15.13 4.91
CA PRO A 253 0.72 16.47 5.47
C PRO A 253 2.18 16.86 5.72
N THR A 254 2.82 17.41 4.69
CA THR A 254 4.21 17.91 4.77
C THR A 254 4.31 19.36 5.23
N GLU A 255 3.18 20.06 5.35
CA GLU A 255 3.06 21.47 5.72
C GLU A 255 1.88 21.69 6.69
N ASN A 256 1.95 22.71 7.54
CA ASN A 256 0.89 23.06 8.51
C ASN A 256 -0.49 23.23 7.85
N ALA A 257 -0.54 23.91 6.70
CA ALA A 257 -1.79 24.18 5.97
C ALA A 257 -2.53 22.90 5.57
N ASN A 258 -1.80 21.78 5.44
CA ASN A 258 -2.30 20.52 4.97
C ASN A 258 -2.43 19.48 6.09
N PHE A 259 -2.22 19.85 7.36
CA PHE A 259 -2.18 18.92 8.48
C PHE A 259 -3.42 18.02 8.59
N LEU A 260 -4.61 18.55 8.32
CA LEU A 260 -5.87 17.79 8.35
C LEU A 260 -5.91 16.61 7.37
N ASN A 261 -5.05 16.59 6.34
CA ASN A 261 -4.92 15.43 5.46
C ASN A 261 -4.51 14.16 6.21
N ILE A 262 -3.95 14.28 7.43
CA ILE A 262 -3.61 13.13 8.28
C ILE A 262 -4.82 12.22 8.56
N ILE A 263 -6.04 12.78 8.63
CA ILE A 263 -7.28 12.01 8.78
C ILE A 263 -7.45 11.07 7.60
N THR A 264 -7.35 11.59 6.38
CA THR A 264 -7.46 10.81 5.14
C THR A 264 -6.34 9.79 5.03
N VAL A 265 -5.11 10.14 5.43
CA VAL A 265 -3.97 9.23 5.44
C VAL A 265 -4.23 8.03 6.35
N ILE A 266 -4.51 8.26 7.63
CA ILE A 266 -4.78 7.19 8.61
C ILE A 266 -5.96 6.34 8.14
N SER A 267 -7.07 6.98 7.75
CA SER A 267 -8.27 6.33 7.24
C SER A 267 -8.02 5.42 6.05
N THR A 268 -7.22 5.87 5.08
CA THR A 268 -6.93 5.10 3.86
C THR A 268 -5.99 3.93 4.16
N PHE A 269 -4.98 4.14 5.01
CA PHE A 269 -4.06 3.07 5.39
C PHE A 269 -4.73 1.98 6.26
N TYR A 270 -5.66 2.34 7.15
CA TYR A 270 -6.48 1.34 7.83
C TYR A 270 -7.39 0.56 6.87
N SER A 271 -7.96 1.20 5.84
CA SER A 271 -8.68 0.45 4.79
C SER A 271 -7.78 -0.52 4.02
N LEU A 272 -6.52 -0.13 3.78
CA LEU A 272 -5.54 -1.01 3.16
C LEU A 272 -5.23 -2.20 4.08
N LEU A 273 -5.02 -1.97 5.38
CA LEU A 273 -4.80 -3.01 6.38
C LEU A 273 -5.96 -4.03 6.40
N GLU A 274 -7.20 -3.55 6.45
CA GLU A 274 -8.40 -4.41 6.43
C GLU A 274 -8.52 -5.22 5.13
N ARG A 275 -8.13 -4.64 3.99
CA ARG A 275 -8.12 -5.36 2.71
C ARG A 275 -7.06 -6.45 2.66
N ILE A 276 -5.88 -6.21 3.25
CA ILE A 276 -4.85 -7.24 3.40
C ILE A 276 -5.37 -8.37 4.30
N ARG A 277 -5.98 -8.05 5.45
CA ARG A 277 -6.61 -9.04 6.35
C ARG A 277 -7.67 -9.87 5.63
N SER A 278 -8.57 -9.22 4.88
CA SER A 278 -9.60 -9.91 4.11
C SER A 278 -9.02 -10.85 3.05
N THR A 279 -7.89 -10.47 2.44
CA THR A 279 -7.18 -11.33 1.48
C THR A 279 -6.65 -12.58 2.17
N ILE A 280 -5.99 -12.42 3.33
CA ILE A 280 -5.46 -13.54 4.13
C ILE A 280 -6.59 -14.47 4.60
N VAL A 281 -7.70 -13.91 5.08
CA VAL A 281 -8.88 -14.71 5.48
C VAL A 281 -9.44 -15.52 4.29
N THR A 282 -9.48 -14.92 3.10
CA THR A 282 -9.95 -15.60 1.88
C THR A 282 -9.04 -16.77 1.51
N MET A 283 -7.71 -16.60 1.67
CA MET A 283 -6.74 -17.68 1.47
C MET A 283 -6.95 -18.83 2.45
N ASN A 284 -7.15 -18.53 3.73
CA ASN A 284 -7.28 -19.56 4.78
C ASN A 284 -8.63 -20.31 4.74
N SER A 285 -9.68 -19.69 4.20
CA SER A 285 -11.04 -20.26 4.19
C SER A 285 -11.41 -20.99 2.90
N SER A 286 -10.67 -20.79 1.82
CA SER A 286 -10.99 -21.36 0.51
C SER A 286 -10.26 -22.68 0.29
N GLN A 287 -10.98 -23.70 -0.20
CA GLN A 287 -10.29 -24.85 -0.81
C GLN A 287 -9.67 -24.40 -2.14
N PRO A 288 -8.41 -24.78 -2.44
CA PRO A 288 -7.77 -24.44 -3.71
C PRO A 288 -8.66 -24.88 -4.87
N SER A 289 -8.84 -24.04 -5.88
CA SER A 289 -9.62 -24.43 -7.06
C SER A 289 -9.04 -25.70 -7.68
N SER A 290 -9.85 -26.77 -7.79
CA SER A 290 -9.46 -28.09 -8.31
C SER A 290 -9.09 -28.11 -9.80
N SER A 291 -9.20 -26.98 -10.49
CA SER A 291 -8.71 -26.84 -11.85
C SER A 291 -7.19 -26.77 -11.84
N GLY A 292 -6.51 -27.84 -12.26
CA GLY A 292 -5.06 -27.92 -12.46
C GLY A 292 -4.50 -27.00 -13.56
N HIS A 293 -5.06 -25.81 -13.71
CA HIS A 293 -4.50 -24.74 -14.51
C HIS A 293 -3.41 -24.05 -13.69
N LEU A 294 -2.18 -24.11 -14.19
CA LEU A 294 -1.10 -23.22 -13.78
C LEU A 294 -1.52 -21.78 -14.17
N TYR A 295 -2.34 -21.12 -13.34
CA TYR A 295 -2.73 -19.72 -13.51
C TYR A 295 -1.51 -18.78 -13.54
N CYS A 296 -0.41 -19.22 -12.92
CA CYS A 296 0.87 -18.53 -12.94
C CYS A 296 1.57 -18.71 -14.31
N ARG A 297 1.89 -17.58 -14.97
CA ARG A 297 2.79 -17.60 -16.13
C ARG A 297 4.22 -17.38 -15.68
N LYS A 298 5.15 -18.15 -16.26
CA LYS A 298 6.58 -17.86 -16.16
C LYS A 298 6.81 -16.38 -16.45
N SER A 299 7.59 -15.73 -15.59
CA SER A 299 7.91 -14.31 -15.71
C SER A 299 8.53 -14.06 -17.09
N ASN A 300 7.90 -13.20 -17.89
CA ASN A 300 8.39 -12.84 -19.21
C ASN A 300 9.02 -11.44 -19.13
N SER A 301 10.29 -11.32 -19.48
CA SER A 301 11.09 -10.09 -19.39
C SER A 301 10.76 -9.02 -20.44
N SER A 302 9.59 -9.05 -21.09
CA SER A 302 9.30 -8.09 -22.17
C SER A 302 7.81 -7.92 -22.48
N PRO A 303 7.40 -6.73 -22.96
CA PRO A 303 6.04 -6.49 -23.40
C PRO A 303 5.79 -7.13 -24.77
N LYS A 304 5.46 -8.43 -24.78
CA LYS A 304 4.81 -9.04 -25.95
C LYS A 304 3.32 -8.71 -25.90
N LYS A 305 2.70 -8.36 -27.02
CA LYS A 305 1.23 -8.24 -27.14
C LYS A 305 0.63 -9.64 -27.05
N ILE A 306 -0.16 -9.91 -26.01
CA ILE A 306 -0.80 -11.21 -25.79
C ILE A 306 -2.31 -11.06 -25.98
N ARG A 307 -2.95 -12.01 -26.69
CA ARG A 307 -4.41 -12.15 -26.78
C ARG A 307 -4.88 -13.09 -25.67
N ILE A 308 -5.78 -12.63 -24.80
CA ILE A 308 -6.23 -13.41 -23.64
C ILE A 308 -7.77 -13.55 -23.69
N PRO A 309 -8.32 -14.79 -23.59
CA PRO A 309 -9.75 -15.01 -23.50
C PRO A 309 -10.25 -14.63 -22.09
N ILE A 310 -11.41 -13.97 -22.02
CA ILE A 310 -12.07 -13.69 -20.75
C ILE A 310 -12.75 -14.97 -20.26
N VAL A 311 -12.30 -15.51 -19.14
CA VAL A 311 -12.98 -16.58 -18.42
C VAL A 311 -14.24 -15.98 -17.80
N ARG A 312 -15.41 -16.41 -18.26
CA ARG A 312 -16.68 -16.08 -17.60
C ARG A 312 -16.97 -17.24 -16.65
N ALA A 313 -17.07 -16.93 -15.35
CA ALA A 313 -17.84 -17.75 -14.42
C ALA A 313 -19.31 -17.75 -14.84
#